data_AF-A0A953TBW5-F1
#
_entry.id   AF-A0A953TBW5-F1
#
_cell.length_a   1.000
_cell.length_b   1.000
_cell.length_c   1.000
_cell.angle_alpha   90.00
_cell.angle_beta   90.00
_cell.angle_gamma   90.00
#
_symmetry.space_group_name_H-M   'P 1'
#
loop_
_entity.id
_entity.type
_entity.pdbx_description
1 polymer ?
#
loop_
_entity_poly.entity_id
_entity_poly.type
_entity_poly.pdbx_seq_one_letter_code
_entity_poly.pdbx_strand_id
1 'polypeptide(L)'
;MDFVRIGDKTISVSRINKKIEEIIELRGKGYSQQEVAKILDVDRSFISRLESIGEVRKGGDIAVIGFPIKNKEEIAEVLKAFNVEYILLMNEEERQNFIKKQGGKELLESVLKIISDVRKYKHCIIIGSNVRTKILSKLLDSHVYTIEIGDSPLKNDIYVEPKKVLDIIKTIIE
;
A
#
# COMPACT_ATOMS: atom_id res chain seq x y z
N MET A 1 -33.85 -16.80 8.10
CA MET A 1 -33.19 -18.11 8.30
C MET A 1 -32.67 -18.51 6.94
N ASP A 2 -31.37 -18.32 6.71
CA ASP A 2 -30.78 -18.45 5.38
C ASP A 2 -30.15 -19.85 5.26
N PHE A 3 -30.95 -20.79 4.74
CA PHE A 3 -30.50 -22.13 4.42
C PHE A 3 -30.22 -22.24 2.92
N VAL A 4 -29.10 -22.88 2.57
CA VAL A 4 -28.67 -23.10 1.19
C VAL A 4 -28.45 -24.60 0.99
N ARG A 5 -28.96 -25.16 -0.11
CA ARG A 5 -28.67 -26.53 -0.53
C ARG A 5 -27.39 -26.56 -1.34
N ILE A 6 -26.41 -27.37 -0.94
CA ILE A 6 -25.17 -27.62 -1.68
C ILE A 6 -25.03 -29.12 -1.85
N GLY A 7 -25.35 -29.61 -3.05
CA GLY A 7 -25.53 -31.04 -3.31
C GLY A 7 -26.52 -31.62 -2.30
N ASP A 8 -26.06 -32.63 -1.56
CA ASP A 8 -26.88 -33.37 -0.61
C ASP A 8 -27.02 -32.66 0.75
N LYS A 9 -26.27 -31.58 0.97
CA LYS A 9 -26.18 -30.89 2.27
C LYS A 9 -27.12 -29.70 2.34
N THR A 10 -27.78 -29.53 3.48
CA THR A 10 -28.48 -28.30 3.85
C THR A 10 -27.58 -27.49 4.77
N ILE A 11 -27.08 -26.36 4.28
CA ILE A 11 -26.15 -25.48 4.97
C ILE A 11 -26.91 -24.31 5.59
N SER A 12 -26.59 -23.95 6.83
CA SER A 12 -27.11 -22.75 7.48
C SER A 12 -26.06 -21.65 7.40
N VAL A 13 -26.35 -20.60 6.61
CA VAL A 13 -25.45 -19.45 6.45
C VAL A 13 -25.27 -18.72 7.78
N SER A 14 -26.35 -18.58 8.56
CA SER A 14 -26.29 -17.96 9.88
C SER A 14 -25.37 -18.69 10.86
N ARG A 15 -25.34 -20.04 10.83
CA ARG A 15 -24.41 -20.82 11.67
C ARG A 15 -22.96 -20.64 11.24
N ILE A 16 -22.69 -20.53 9.94
CA ILE A 16 -21.35 -20.25 9.42
C ILE A 16 -20.89 -18.88 9.88
N ASN A 17 -21.71 -17.85 9.70
CA ASN A 17 -21.38 -16.47 10.10
C ASN A 17 -21.07 -16.37 11.59
N LYS A 18 -21.92 -16.98 12.45
CA LYS A 18 -21.67 -17.02 13.89
C LYS A 18 -20.32 -17.69 14.23
N LYS A 19 -19.98 -18.77 13.55
CA LYS A 19 -18.68 -19.46 13.76
C LYS A 19 -17.50 -18.59 13.32
N ILE A 20 -17.65 -17.86 12.21
CA ILE A 20 -16.66 -16.88 11.72
C ILE A 20 -16.49 -15.74 12.73
N GLU A 21 -17.58 -15.20 13.27
CA GLU A 21 -17.56 -14.17 14.32
C GLU A 21 -16.81 -14.65 15.57
N GLU A 22 -17.09 -15.86 16.04
CA GLU A 22 -16.38 -16.49 17.17
C GLU A 22 -14.87 -16.63 16.91
N ILE A 23 -14.47 -17.02 15.68
CA ILE A 23 -13.06 -17.08 15.27
C ILE A 23 -12.42 -15.69 15.35
N ILE A 24 -13.05 -14.68 14.75
CA ILE A 24 -12.53 -13.31 14.71
C ILE A 24 -12.42 -12.73 16.12
N GLU A 25 -13.41 -12.96 16.98
CA GLU A 25 -13.41 -12.47 18.36
C GLU A 25 -12.24 -13.02 19.18
N LEU A 26 -12.01 -14.34 19.12
CA LEU A 26 -10.89 -14.96 19.83
C LEU A 26 -9.53 -14.53 19.24
N ARG A 27 -9.42 -14.41 17.92
CA ARG A 27 -8.21 -13.90 17.29
C ARG A 27 -7.93 -12.44 17.66
N GLY A 28 -8.96 -11.60 17.75
CA GLY A 28 -8.87 -10.23 18.24
C GLY A 28 -8.45 -10.12 19.72
N LYS A 29 -8.74 -11.13 20.53
CA LYS A 29 -8.27 -11.25 21.92
C LYS A 29 -6.81 -11.74 22.05
N GLY A 30 -6.14 -12.04 20.93
CA GLY A 30 -4.72 -12.40 20.90
C GLY A 30 -4.40 -13.90 20.91
N TYR A 31 -5.40 -14.78 20.94
CA TYR A 31 -5.20 -16.23 20.84
C TYR A 31 -4.61 -16.60 19.48
N SER A 32 -3.62 -17.49 19.40
CA SER A 32 -3.05 -17.97 18.14
C SER A 32 -4.05 -18.76 17.30
N GLN A 33 -3.80 -18.88 15.98
CA GLN A 33 -4.65 -19.68 15.08
C GLN A 33 -4.76 -21.14 15.53
N GLN A 34 -3.69 -21.70 16.14
CA GLN A 34 -3.68 -23.08 16.62
C GLN A 34 -4.56 -23.25 17.88
N GLU A 35 -4.56 -22.26 18.76
CA GLU A 35 -5.42 -22.27 19.95
C GLU A 35 -6.88 -22.13 19.58
N VAL A 36 -7.22 -21.20 18.68
CA VAL A 36 -8.61 -21.01 18.21
C VAL A 36 -9.12 -22.24 17.47
N ALA A 37 -8.29 -22.86 16.62
CA ALA A 37 -8.60 -24.13 15.95
C ALA A 37 -9.01 -25.22 16.95
N LYS A 38 -8.25 -25.36 18.05
CA LYS A 38 -8.52 -26.32 19.10
C LYS A 38 -9.78 -25.98 19.91
N ILE A 39 -10.01 -24.70 20.22
CA ILE A 39 -11.17 -24.24 21.01
C ILE A 39 -12.48 -24.43 20.24
N LEU A 40 -12.48 -24.11 18.95
CA LEU A 40 -13.69 -24.09 18.11
C LEU A 40 -13.89 -25.35 17.26
N ASP A 41 -12.99 -26.32 17.38
CA ASP A 41 -12.98 -27.58 16.61
C ASP A 41 -13.04 -27.33 15.08
N VAL A 42 -12.10 -26.50 14.61
CA VAL A 42 -11.95 -26.17 13.19
C VAL A 42 -10.49 -26.30 12.77
N ASP A 43 -10.24 -26.47 11.47
CA ASP A 43 -8.87 -26.54 10.97
C ASP A 43 -8.13 -25.20 11.11
N ARG A 44 -6.89 -25.23 11.61
CA ARG A 44 -6.00 -24.05 11.61
C ARG A 44 -5.85 -23.45 10.21
N SER A 45 -5.83 -24.30 9.17
CA SER A 45 -5.72 -23.83 7.78
C SER A 45 -6.98 -23.10 7.29
N PHE A 46 -8.16 -23.43 7.84
CA PHE A 46 -9.40 -22.71 7.55
C PHE A 46 -9.36 -21.31 8.15
N ILE A 47 -8.95 -21.18 9.42
CA ILE A 47 -8.79 -19.87 10.08
C ILE A 47 -7.80 -19.00 9.30
N SER A 48 -6.65 -19.55 8.92
CA SER A 48 -5.66 -18.81 8.14
C SER A 48 -6.23 -18.29 6.81
N ARG A 49 -7.02 -19.10 6.09
CA ARG A 49 -7.64 -18.69 4.82
C ARG A 49 -8.76 -17.67 5.04
N LEU A 50 -9.54 -17.82 6.10
CA LEU A 50 -10.58 -16.87 6.49
C LEU A 50 -9.97 -15.49 6.76
N GLU A 51 -8.89 -15.44 7.54
CA GLU A 51 -8.14 -14.19 7.78
C GLU A 51 -7.62 -13.60 6.46
N SER A 52 -7.07 -14.42 5.56
CA SER A 52 -6.62 -13.93 4.25
C SER A 52 -7.76 -13.42 3.35
N ILE A 53 -8.96 -14.01 3.42
CA ILE A 53 -10.13 -13.53 2.67
C ILE A 53 -10.63 -12.19 3.24
N GLY A 54 -10.59 -12.03 4.57
CA GLY A 54 -11.00 -10.81 5.26
C GLY A 54 -9.89 -9.76 5.43
N GLU A 55 -8.66 -10.06 4.99
CA GLU A 55 -7.52 -9.16 5.10
C GLU A 55 -7.73 -7.95 4.19
N VAL A 56 -8.15 -6.83 4.76
CA VAL A 56 -8.17 -5.56 4.04
C VAL A 56 -6.74 -5.01 4.01
N ARG A 57 -5.97 -5.37 2.99
CA ARG A 57 -4.68 -4.74 2.70
C ARG A 57 -4.91 -3.32 2.18
N LYS A 58 -5.24 -2.40 3.09
CA LYS A 58 -5.24 -0.97 2.76
C LYS A 58 -3.79 -0.59 2.45
N GLY A 59 -3.49 -0.28 1.19
CA GLY A 59 -2.25 0.37 0.70
C GLY A 59 -0.96 -0.47 0.53
N GLY A 60 -0.93 -1.75 0.91
CA GLY A 60 0.27 -2.61 0.78
C GLY A 60 0.74 -2.90 -0.65
N ASP A 61 0.00 -2.43 -1.66
CA ASP A 61 0.33 -2.55 -3.09
C ASP A 61 0.60 -1.17 -3.74
N ILE A 62 0.90 -0.17 -2.91
CA ILE A 62 1.17 1.21 -3.31
C ILE A 62 2.64 1.55 -2.99
N ALA A 63 3.37 2.04 -3.99
CA ALA A 63 4.64 2.72 -3.83
C ALA A 63 4.44 4.24 -3.97
N VAL A 64 5.13 5.04 -3.16
CA VAL A 64 5.10 6.51 -3.28
C VAL A 64 6.49 7.07 -3.45
N ILE A 65 6.65 7.90 -4.49
CA ILE A 65 7.87 8.66 -4.77
C ILE A 65 7.50 10.14 -4.79
N GLY A 66 8.26 10.99 -4.09
CA GLY A 66 7.95 12.41 -4.03
C GLY A 66 9.17 13.31 -3.86
N PHE A 67 9.29 14.35 -4.69
CA PHE A 67 10.35 15.35 -4.58
C PHE A 67 10.07 16.63 -5.40
N PRO A 68 10.44 17.83 -4.93
CA PRO A 68 10.93 18.17 -3.59
C PRO A 68 9.77 18.48 -2.61
N ILE A 69 9.77 17.85 -1.44
CA ILE A 69 8.68 17.95 -0.44
C ILE A 69 9.17 18.59 0.86
N LYS A 70 8.49 19.66 1.29
CA LYS A 70 8.81 20.40 2.52
C LYS A 70 8.42 19.66 3.80
N ASN A 71 7.23 19.06 3.82
CA ASN A 71 6.62 18.36 4.97
C ASN A 71 6.70 16.84 4.80
N LYS A 72 7.88 16.31 4.46
CA LYS A 72 8.05 14.89 4.13
C LYS A 72 7.67 13.96 5.28
N GLU A 73 7.91 14.37 6.53
CA GLU A 73 7.58 13.59 7.72
C GLU A 73 6.06 13.44 7.88
N GLU A 74 5.33 14.54 7.72
CA GLU A 74 3.86 14.57 7.77
C GLU A 74 3.26 13.67 6.68
N ILE A 75 3.79 13.76 5.45
CA ILE A 75 3.35 12.88 4.35
C ILE A 75 3.70 11.42 4.65
N ALA A 76 4.89 11.13 5.18
CA ALA A 76 5.28 9.77 5.52
C ALA A 76 4.38 9.16 6.62
N GLU A 77 3.93 9.94 7.60
CA GLU A 77 2.99 9.50 8.62
C GLU A 77 1.63 9.12 8.01
N VAL A 78 1.10 9.95 7.11
CA VAL A 78 -0.13 9.62 6.38
C VAL A 78 0.04 8.33 5.58
N LEU A 79 1.13 8.19 4.82
CA LEU A 79 1.39 7.00 4.02
C LEU A 79 1.48 5.72 4.88
N LYS A 80 2.19 5.79 6.00
CA LYS A 80 2.31 4.67 6.95
C LYS A 80 0.98 4.27 7.59
N ALA A 81 0.13 5.25 7.91
CA ALA A 81 -1.21 4.98 8.45
C ALA A 81 -2.11 4.16 7.50
N PHE A 82 -1.78 4.17 6.20
CA PHE A 82 -2.43 3.38 5.16
C PHE A 82 -1.58 2.21 4.67
N ASN A 83 -0.62 1.72 5.47
CA ASN A 83 0.31 0.62 5.16
C ASN A 83 0.98 0.71 3.77
N VAL A 84 1.33 1.91 3.32
CA VAL A 84 2.20 2.08 2.15
C VAL A 84 3.60 1.62 2.52
N GLU A 85 4.10 0.57 1.89
CA GLU A 85 5.36 -0.09 2.27
C GLU A 85 6.61 0.55 1.63
N TYR A 86 6.48 1.08 0.40
CA TYR A 86 7.57 1.78 -0.28
C TYR A 86 7.32 3.28 -0.29
N ILE A 87 8.12 4.02 0.47
CA ILE A 87 8.04 5.48 0.59
C ILE A 87 9.42 6.08 0.30
N LEU A 88 9.54 6.84 -0.78
CA LEU A 88 10.73 7.60 -1.15
C LEU A 88 10.37 9.08 -1.28
N LEU A 89 10.57 9.85 -0.22
CA LEU A 89 10.33 11.29 -0.20
C LEU A 89 11.66 12.02 0.00
N MET A 90 11.91 13.04 -0.81
CA MET A 90 13.11 13.88 -0.70
C MET A 90 12.73 15.35 -0.70
N ASN A 91 13.46 16.13 0.10
CA ASN A 91 13.55 17.58 -0.11
C ASN A 91 14.55 17.90 -1.25
N GLU A 92 14.68 19.17 -1.61
CA GLU A 92 15.55 19.63 -2.69
C GLU A 92 17.02 19.35 -2.39
N GLU A 93 17.46 19.52 -1.13
CA GLU A 93 18.84 19.23 -0.75
C GLU A 93 19.17 17.74 -0.91
N GLU A 94 18.28 16.84 -0.46
CA GLU A 94 18.38 15.39 -0.60
C GLU A 94 18.37 14.99 -2.08
N ARG A 95 17.50 15.58 -2.89
CA ARG A 95 17.47 15.38 -4.36
C ARG A 95 18.80 15.78 -4.99
N GLN A 96 19.33 16.95 -4.63
CA GLN A 96 20.62 17.43 -5.15
C GLN A 96 21.77 16.53 -4.69
N ASN A 97 21.75 16.05 -3.45
CA ASN A 97 22.72 15.11 -2.93
C ASN A 97 22.67 13.76 -3.65
N PHE A 98 21.47 13.25 -3.95
CA PHE A 98 21.27 12.04 -4.73
C PHE A 98 21.88 12.15 -6.14
N ILE A 99 21.75 13.32 -6.79
CA ILE A 99 22.29 13.55 -8.15
C ILE A 99 23.80 13.84 -8.12
N LYS A 100 24.27 14.70 -7.21
CA LYS A 100 25.63 15.28 -7.26
C LYS A 100 26.70 14.44 -6.59
N LYS A 101 26.35 13.61 -5.60
CA LYS A 101 27.33 12.81 -4.86
C LYS A 101 27.68 11.49 -5.56
N GLN A 102 27.01 11.18 -6.67
CA GLN A 102 27.17 9.93 -7.40
C GLN A 102 27.89 10.16 -8.73
N GLY A 103 28.82 9.27 -9.08
CA GLY A 103 29.30 9.19 -10.45
C GLY A 103 28.16 8.80 -11.41
N GLY A 104 28.27 9.12 -12.70
CA GLY A 104 27.18 8.85 -13.67
C GLY A 104 26.72 7.38 -13.70
N LYS A 105 27.64 6.43 -13.43
CA LYS A 105 27.32 5.00 -13.30
C LYS A 105 26.52 4.68 -12.03
N GLU A 106 26.91 5.24 -10.90
CA GLU A 106 26.24 5.02 -9.60
C GLU A 106 24.82 5.61 -9.58
N LEU A 107 24.62 6.74 -10.26
CA LEU A 107 23.29 7.32 -10.44
C LEU A 107 22.39 6.39 -11.25
N LEU A 108 22.91 5.83 -12.35
CA LEU A 108 22.16 4.87 -13.15
C LEU A 108 21.78 3.62 -12.33
N GLU A 109 22.73 3.06 -11.59
CA GLU A 109 22.47 1.90 -10.71
C GLU A 109 21.40 2.21 -9.65
N SER A 110 21.46 3.40 -9.05
CA SER A 110 20.47 3.85 -8.06
C SER A 110 19.07 4.00 -8.65
N VAL A 111 18.96 4.59 -9.85
CA VAL A 111 17.69 4.74 -10.56
C VAL A 111 17.12 3.38 -10.98
N LEU A 112 17.95 2.47 -11.50
CA LEU A 112 17.52 1.12 -11.87
C LEU A 112 17.02 0.33 -10.65
N LYS A 113 17.66 0.50 -9.49
CA LYS A 113 17.21 -0.10 -8.23
C LYS A 113 15.84 0.42 -7.81
N ILE A 114 15.62 1.74 -7.85
CA ILE A 114 14.32 2.35 -7.55
C ILE A 114 13.24 1.78 -8.47
N ILE A 115 13.50 1.70 -9.79
CA ILE A 115 12.55 1.14 -10.75
C ILE A 115 12.23 -0.32 -10.42
N SER A 116 13.25 -1.14 -10.10
CA SER A 116 13.09 -2.55 -9.74
C SER A 116 12.27 -2.72 -8.45
N ASP A 117 12.49 -1.87 -7.45
CA ASP A 117 11.75 -1.93 -6.19
C ASP A 117 10.29 -1.48 -6.36
N VAL A 118 10.03 -0.42 -7.13
CA VAL A 118 8.67 0.08 -7.41
C VAL A 118 7.85 -0.91 -8.23
N ARG A 119 8.47 -1.65 -9.16
CA ARG A 119 7.80 -2.68 -9.98
C ARG A 119 7.19 -3.84 -9.17
N LYS A 120 7.50 -3.94 -7.87
CA LYS A 120 6.89 -4.92 -6.96
C LYS A 120 5.46 -4.54 -6.55
N TYR A 121 5.05 -3.31 -6.82
CA TYR A 121 3.76 -2.73 -6.43
C TYR A 121 2.89 -2.47 -7.66
N LYS A 122 1.59 -2.76 -7.57
CA LYS A 122 0.63 -2.51 -8.67
C LYS A 122 0.36 -1.03 -8.89
N HIS A 123 0.47 -0.21 -7.86
CA HIS A 123 0.19 1.22 -7.90
C HIS A 123 1.41 2.03 -7.50
N CYS A 124 1.66 3.14 -8.19
CA CYS A 124 2.70 4.09 -7.86
C CYS A 124 2.14 5.52 -7.84
N ILE A 125 2.27 6.22 -6.71
CA ILE A 125 1.94 7.65 -6.62
C ILE A 125 3.23 8.46 -6.75
N ILE A 126 3.25 9.39 -7.69
CA ILE A 126 4.39 10.27 -7.93
C ILE A 126 4.01 11.71 -7.61
N ILE A 127 4.72 12.32 -6.66
CA ILE A 127 4.55 13.70 -6.24
C ILE A 127 5.70 14.52 -6.83
N GLY A 128 5.42 15.38 -7.81
CA GLY A 128 6.50 16.09 -8.51
C GLY A 128 6.01 17.12 -9.52
N SER A 129 6.95 17.80 -10.18
CA SER A 129 6.65 18.72 -11.29
C SER A 129 6.72 18.00 -12.63
N ASN A 130 5.88 18.40 -13.58
CA ASN A 130 5.90 17.93 -14.97
C ASN A 130 5.95 16.39 -15.11
N VAL A 131 5.19 15.69 -14.27
CA VAL A 131 5.24 14.24 -14.17
C VAL A 131 4.53 13.60 -15.37
N ARG A 132 5.29 13.01 -16.29
CA ARG A 132 4.74 12.37 -17.50
C ARG A 132 4.26 10.95 -17.21
N THR A 133 3.02 10.84 -16.76
CA THR A 133 2.31 9.58 -16.44
C THR A 133 2.51 8.47 -17.47
N LYS A 134 2.31 8.74 -18.76
CA LYS A 134 2.39 7.72 -19.84
C LYS A 134 3.77 7.08 -20.01
N ILE A 135 4.84 7.82 -19.73
CA ILE A 135 6.22 7.30 -19.86
C ILE A 135 6.57 6.50 -18.60
N LEU A 136 6.20 7.04 -17.44
CA LEU A 136 6.48 6.44 -16.15
C LEU A 136 5.70 5.14 -15.94
N SER A 137 4.44 5.07 -16.37
CA SER A 137 3.65 3.83 -16.28
C SER A 137 4.27 2.68 -17.08
N LYS A 138 4.76 2.94 -18.30
CA LYS A 138 5.47 1.93 -19.10
C LYS A 138 6.79 1.51 -18.47
N LEU A 139 7.52 2.46 -17.88
CA LEU A 139 8.82 2.19 -17.27
C LEU A 139 8.69 1.41 -15.95
N LEU A 140 7.66 1.72 -15.16
CA LEU A 140 7.45 1.15 -13.83
C LEU A 140 6.52 -0.06 -13.82
N ASP A 141 5.92 -0.43 -14.96
CA ASP A 141 4.98 -1.55 -15.11
C ASP A 141 3.87 -1.54 -14.04
N SER A 142 3.40 -0.35 -13.68
CA SER A 142 2.43 -0.10 -12.60
C SER A 142 1.47 1.02 -12.99
N HIS A 143 0.32 1.07 -12.32
CA HIS A 143 -0.64 2.16 -12.45
C HIS A 143 -0.09 3.40 -11.75
N VAL A 144 0.28 4.41 -12.53
CA VAL A 144 0.91 5.64 -12.03
C VAL A 144 -0.15 6.73 -11.81
N TYR A 145 -0.20 7.24 -10.59
CA TYR A 145 -0.98 8.41 -10.17
C TYR A 145 -0.02 9.58 -9.92
N THR A 146 -0.47 10.80 -10.15
CA THR A 146 0.38 11.99 -10.02
C THR A 146 -0.24 13.07 -9.17
N ILE A 147 0.56 13.62 -8.26
CA ILE A 147 0.27 14.85 -7.53
C ILE A 147 1.22 15.92 -8.07
N GLU A 148 0.70 16.82 -8.88
CA GLU A 148 1.48 17.93 -9.40
C GLU A 148 1.66 19.01 -8.32
N ILE A 149 2.92 19.35 -8.06
CA ILE A 149 3.31 20.34 -7.05
C ILE A 149 3.90 21.62 -7.66
N GLY A 150 3.76 21.80 -8.98
CA GLY A 150 4.18 22.99 -9.73
C GLY A 150 4.92 22.68 -11.02
N ASP A 151 5.40 23.71 -11.70
CA ASP A 151 6.15 23.60 -12.95
C ASP A 151 7.65 23.44 -12.71
N SER A 152 8.30 22.63 -13.56
CA SER A 152 9.76 22.48 -13.53
C SER A 152 10.46 23.68 -14.16
N PRO A 153 11.62 24.15 -13.63
CA PRO A 153 12.37 23.57 -12.53
C PRO A 153 11.91 24.06 -11.15
N LEU A 154 11.56 23.13 -10.28
CA LEU A 154 11.37 23.41 -8.85
C LEU A 154 12.74 23.61 -8.18
N LYS A 155 12.93 24.78 -7.57
CA LYS A 155 14.14 25.19 -6.86
C LYS A 155 14.00 25.23 -5.34
N ASN A 156 12.77 25.10 -4.84
CA ASN A 156 12.44 25.17 -3.42
C ASN A 156 11.54 23.99 -3.06
N ASP A 157 11.60 23.59 -1.78
CA ASP A 157 10.70 22.58 -1.23
C ASP A 157 9.26 23.06 -1.25
N ILE A 158 8.36 22.18 -1.71
CA ILE A 158 6.93 22.48 -1.80
C ILE A 158 6.18 21.80 -0.65
N TYR A 159 5.32 22.55 0.03
CA TYR A 159 4.39 21.97 1.00
C TYR A 159 3.30 21.19 0.26
N VAL A 160 3.14 19.93 0.61
CA VAL A 160 2.14 19.03 0.04
C VAL A 160 1.02 18.86 1.04
N GLU A 161 -0.21 19.19 0.67
CA GLU A 161 -1.36 19.00 1.55
C GLU A 161 -1.59 17.49 1.80
N PRO A 162 -1.55 17.01 3.06
CA PRO A 162 -1.73 15.58 3.35
C PRO A 162 -3.08 15.03 2.89
N LYS A 163 -4.10 15.90 2.86
CA LYS A 163 -5.42 15.56 2.35
C LYS A 163 -5.40 15.16 0.86
N LYS A 164 -4.58 15.79 0.02
CA LYS A 164 -4.46 15.43 -1.40
C LYS A 164 -3.88 14.03 -1.58
N VAL A 165 -2.90 13.67 -0.74
CA VAL A 165 -2.29 12.34 -0.72
C VAL A 165 -3.33 11.31 -0.25
N LEU A 166 -4.06 11.63 0.82
CA LEU A 166 -5.14 10.80 1.35
C LEU A 166 -6.24 10.52 0.30
N ASP A 167 -6.67 11.55 -0.42
CA ASP A 167 -7.76 11.43 -1.39
C ASP A 167 -7.37 10.46 -2.52
N ILE A 168 -6.13 10.50 -3.02
CA ILE A 168 -5.65 9.54 -4.04
C ILE A 168 -5.52 8.12 -3.48
N ILE A 169 -5.01 7.97 -2.25
CA ILE A 169 -4.91 6.67 -1.61
C ILE A 169 -6.29 6.02 -1.49
N LYS A 170 -7.31 6.80 -1.14
CA LYS A 170 -8.70 6.31 -1.08
C LYS A 170 -9.20 5.84 -2.44
N THR A 171 -8.93 6.56 -3.53
CA THR A 171 -9.37 6.09 -4.88
C THR A 171 -8.69 4.81 -5.35
N ILE A 172 -7.60 4.39 -4.70
CA ILE A 172 -6.88 3.14 -5.01
C ILE A 172 -7.40 1.97 -4.15
N ILE A 173 -7.82 2.26 -2.92
CA ILE A 173 -8.17 1.24 -1.91
C ILE A 173 -9.69 1.00 -1.85
N GLU A 174 -10.51 1.98 -2.21
CA GLU A 174 -11.99 1.88 -2.31
C GLU A 174 -12.43 1.30 -3.66
#